data_AF-A0A377UWW9-F1
#
_entry.id   AF-A0A377UWW9-F1
#
_cell.length_a   1.000
_cell.length_b   1.000
_cell.length_c   1.000
_cell.angle_alpha   90.00
_cell.angle_beta   90.00
_cell.angle_gamma   90.00
#
_symmetry.space_group_name_H-M   'P 1'
#
loop_
_entity.id
_entity.type
_entity.pdbx_description
1 polymer ?
#
loop_
_entity_poly.entity_id
_entity_poly.type
_entity_poly.pdbx_seq_one_letter_code
_entity_poly.pdbx_strand_id
1 'polypeptide(L)' 'MGPGILWSDTRSHELMSDLLRRPGFDRRYFADTGTHLQPCNTSLQLYWLKQYQPARLAAARYLFSSRTGSAFA' A
#
# COMPACT_ATOMS: atom_id res chain seq x y z
N MET A 1 17.17 6.44 2.02
CA MET A 1 16.07 5.84 1.22
C MET A 1 16.32 4.34 1.12
N GLY A 2 15.30 3.50 1.38
CA GLY A 2 15.42 2.02 1.32
C GLY A 2 15.06 1.45 -0.06
N PRO A 3 15.12 0.11 -0.25
CA PRO A 3 14.80 -0.53 -1.53
C PRO A 3 13.35 -0.29 -1.95
N GLY A 4 13.07 -0.33 -3.25
CA GLY A 4 11.71 -0.25 -3.78
C GLY A 4 10.79 -1.30 -3.16
N ILE A 5 9.52 -0.96 -2.97
CA ILE A 5 8.50 -1.89 -2.47
C ILE A 5 7.80 -2.49 -3.68
N LEU A 6 7.81 -3.82 -3.78
CA LEU A 6 7.21 -4.56 -4.90
C LEU A 6 5.74 -4.84 -4.65
N TRP A 7 5.01 -5.21 -5.70
CA TRP A 7 3.62 -5.66 -5.57
C TRP A 7 3.50 -6.98 -4.79
N SER A 8 4.53 -7.83 -4.84
CA SER A 8 4.59 -9.10 -4.11
C SER A 8 4.99 -8.93 -2.64
N ASP A 9 5.25 -7.71 -2.20
CA ASP A 9 5.62 -7.42 -0.81
C ASP A 9 4.41 -7.56 0.12
N THR A 10 4.52 -8.43 1.12
CA THR A 10 3.44 -8.77 2.06
C THR A 10 3.56 -8.08 3.42
N ARG A 11 4.47 -7.11 3.60
CA ARG A 11 4.73 -6.49 4.92
C ARG A 11 3.49 -5.89 5.59
N SER A 12 2.55 -5.44 4.77
CA SER A 12 1.31 -4.79 5.16
C SER A 12 0.16 -5.78 5.44
N HIS A 13 0.39 -7.08 5.37
CA HIS A 13 -0.66 -8.09 5.52
C HIS A 13 -1.36 -8.02 6.89
N GLU A 14 -0.62 -7.94 7.99
CA GLU A 14 -1.22 -7.81 9.34
C GLU A 14 -2.03 -6.51 9.46
N LEU A 15 -1.51 -5.41 8.93
CA LEU A 15 -2.20 -4.13 8.91
C LEU A 15 -3.49 -4.16 8.09
N MET A 16 -3.50 -4.90 6.96
CA MET A 16 -4.70 -5.16 6.18
C MET A 16 -5.74 -5.89 7.03
N SER A 17 -5.35 -7.00 7.65
CA SER A 17 -6.23 -7.82 8.49
C SER A 17 -6.86 -7.00 9.62
N ASP A 18 -6.07 -6.16 10.29
CA ASP A 18 -6.57 -5.28 11.35
C ASP A 18 -7.54 -4.20 10.85
N LEU A 19 -7.31 -3.65 9.66
CA LEU A 19 -8.23 -2.68 9.05
C LEU A 19 -9.54 -3.34 8.63
N LEU A 20 -9.48 -4.54 8.05
CA LEU A 20 -10.66 -5.28 7.59
C LEU A 20 -11.54 -5.77 8.74
N ARG A 21 -10.99 -5.94 9.96
CA ARG A 21 -11.78 -6.19 11.17
C ARG A 21 -12.65 -5.01 11.60
N ARG A 22 -12.40 -3.79 11.12
CA ARG A 22 -13.16 -2.60 11.50
C ARG A 22 -14.52 -2.59 10.78
N PRO A 23 -15.64 -2.48 11.51
CA PRO A 23 -16.96 -2.50 10.91
C PRO A 23 -17.12 -1.47 9.79
N GLY A 24 -17.58 -1.93 8.63
CA GLY A 24 -17.84 -1.09 7.45
C GLY A 24 -16.61 -0.52 6.75
N PHE A 25 -15.39 -0.89 7.16
CA PHE A 25 -14.17 -0.37 6.53
C PHE A 25 -14.06 -0.80 5.06
N ASP A 26 -14.17 -2.09 4.77
CA ASP A 26 -13.99 -2.61 3.40
C ASP A 26 -14.98 -1.98 2.41
N ARG A 27 -16.25 -1.90 2.78
CA ARG A 27 -17.30 -1.25 1.97
C ARG A 27 -16.98 0.22 1.67
N ARG A 28 -16.55 0.98 2.68
CA ARG A 28 -16.19 2.40 2.50
C ARG A 28 -14.93 2.54 1.66
N TYR A 29 -13.91 1.72 1.92
CA TYR A 29 -12.68 1.73 1.15
C TYR A 29 -12.92 1.43 -0.33
N PHE A 30 -13.76 0.45 -0.63
CA PHE A 30 -14.16 0.15 -2.01
C PHE A 30 -14.93 1.31 -2.64
N ALA A 31 -15.88 1.92 -1.91
CA ALA A 31 -16.63 3.07 -2.41
C ALA A 31 -15.73 4.27 -2.74
N ASP A 32 -14.68 4.50 -1.96
CA ASP A 32 -13.76 5.63 -2.13
C ASP A 32 -12.69 5.38 -3.20
N THR A 33 -12.25 4.12 -3.38
CA THR A 33 -11.07 3.79 -4.21
C THR A 33 -11.36 2.94 -5.44
N GLY A 34 -12.56 2.34 -5.53
CA GLY A 34 -12.94 1.41 -6.59
C GLY A 34 -12.20 0.05 -6.52
N THR A 35 -11.46 -0.22 -5.45
CA THR A 35 -10.67 -1.46 -5.29
C THR A 35 -10.83 -2.04 -3.90
N HIS A 36 -10.74 -3.36 -3.77
CA HIS A 36 -10.62 -4.00 -2.46
C HIS A 36 -9.24 -3.71 -1.86
N LEU A 37 -9.18 -3.67 -0.53
CA LEU A 37 -7.90 -3.53 0.16
C LEU A 37 -7.07 -4.82 -0.02
N GLN A 38 -5.83 -4.65 -0.46
CA GLN A 38 -4.82 -5.68 -0.68
C GLN A 38 -3.49 -5.20 -0.09
N PRO A 39 -2.58 -6.12 0.30
CA PRO A 39 -1.27 -5.76 0.84
C PRO A 39 -0.44 -4.88 -0.10
N CYS A 40 -0.60 -5.12 -1.40
CA CYS A 40 0.12 -4.43 -2.47
C CYS A 40 -0.41 -3.03 -2.81
N ASN A 41 -1.56 -2.61 -2.27
CA ASN A 41 -2.06 -1.26 -2.52
C ASN A 41 -1.05 -0.23 -1.98
N THR A 42 -0.70 0.74 -2.82
CA THR A 42 0.22 1.83 -2.46
C THR A 42 -0.23 2.56 -1.19
N SER A 43 -1.54 2.79 -1.04
CA SER A 43 -2.14 3.39 0.18
C SER A 43 -1.75 2.63 1.44
N LEU A 44 -1.82 1.30 1.39
CA LEU A 44 -1.53 0.45 2.53
C LEU A 44 -0.03 0.30 2.79
N GLN A 45 0.79 0.21 1.74
CA GLN A 45 2.26 0.23 1.87
C GLN A 45 2.77 1.53 2.49
N LEU A 46 2.19 2.68 2.10
CA LEU A 46 2.50 3.97 2.70
C LEU A 46 2.03 4.06 4.15
N TYR A 47 0.86 3.51 4.46
CA TYR A 47 0.37 3.48 5.83
C TYR A 47 1.27 2.63 6.73
N TRP A 48 1.74 1.48 6.23
CA TRP A 48 2.73 0.66 6.92
C TRP A 48 4.04 1.44 7.14
N LEU A 49 4.56 2.13 6.13
CA LEU A 49 5.78 2.94 6.28
C LEU A 49 5.60 4.05 7.32
N LYS A 50 4.43 4.69 7.36
CA LYS A 50 4.11 5.70 8.36
C LYS A 50 4.17 5.14 9.78
N GLN A 51 3.74 3.90 9.99
CA GLN A 51 3.74 3.25 11.31
C GLN A 51 5.12 2.72 11.72
N TYR A 52 5.81 2.01 10.83
CA TYR A 52 7.00 1.23 11.18
C TYR A 52 8.33 1.81 10.69
N GLN A 53 8.30 2.70 9.69
CA GLN A 53 9.50 3.35 9.14
C GLN A 53 9.27 4.85 8.86
N PRO A 54 8.80 5.64 9.85
CA PRO A 54 8.35 7.02 9.63
C PRO A 54 9.48 7.93 9.11
N ALA A 55 10.71 7.75 9.58
CA ALA A 55 11.87 8.51 9.11
C ALA A 55 12.15 8.28 7.61
N ARG A 56 11.93 7.06 7.13
CA ARG A 56 12.07 6.72 5.70
C ARG A 56 11.00 7.42 4.86
N LEU A 57 9.76 7.45 5.33
CA LEU A 57 8.66 8.15 4.65
C LEU A 57 8.89 9.67 4.66
N ALA A 58 9.33 10.23 5.79
CA ALA A 58 9.60 11.66 5.94
C ALA A 58 10.77 12.14 5.07
N ALA A 59 11.77 11.30 4.83
CA ALA A 59 12.87 11.60 3.92
C ALA A 59 12.47 11.57 2.44
N ALA A 60 11.27 11.09 2.10
CA ALA A 60 10.82 10.99 0.72
C ALA A 60 10.16 12.29 0.23
N ARG A 61 10.77 12.92 -0.78
CA ARG A 61 10.17 14.08 -1.48
C ARG A 61 9.18 13.68 -2.57
N TYR A 62 9.37 12.50 -3.17
CA TYR A 62 8.55 11.99 -4.26
C TYR A 62 8.24 10.52 -4.05
N LEU A 63 7.07 10.11 -4.54
CA LEU A 63 6.63 8.72 -4.65
C LEU A 63 6.32 8.44 -6.10
N PHE A 64 6.86 7.35 -6.64
CA PHE A 64 6.59 6.91 -7.99
C PHE A 64 6.34 5.41 -8.00
N SER A 65 5.44 4.96 -8.88
CA SER A 65 5.23 3.54 -9.16
C SER A 65 5.95 3.20 -10.46
N SER A 66 6.66 2.08 -10.49
CA SER A 66 7.20 1.56 -11.74
C SER A 66 6.03 1.13 -12.63
N ARG A 67 5.93 1.69 -13.83
CA ARG A 67 5.03 1.16 -14.84
C ARG A 67 5.63 -0.15 -15.35
N THR A 68 5.08 -1.29 -14.95
CA THR A 68 5.25 -2.53 -15.71
C THR A 68 4.49 -2.35 -17.02
N GLY A 69 5.19 -1.97 -18.08
CA GLY A 69 4.62 -2.00 -19.42
C GLY A 69 4.33 -3.44 -19.79
N SER A 70 3.06 -3.77 -20.03
CA SER A 70 2.71 -4.93 -20.85
C SER A 70 3.20 -4.65 -22.27
N ALA A 71 4.47 -4.95 -22.54
CA ALA A 71 4.94 -5.18 -23.90
C ALA A 71 4.47 -6.60 -24.27
N PHE A 72 3.20 -6.72 -24.66
CA PHE A 72 2.81 -7.83 -25.53
C PHE A 72 3.29 -7.44 -26.92
N ALA A 73 4.40 -8.06 -27.35
CA ALA A 73 4.77 -8.21 -28.74
C ALA A 73 4.03 -9.44 -29.31
#